data_AF-A0AAU6ZZM2-F1
#
_entry.id   AF-A0AAU6ZZM2-F1
#
_cell.length_a   1.000
_cell.length_b   1.000
_cell.length_c   1.000
_cell.angle_alpha   90.00
_cell.angle_beta   90.00
_cell.angle_gamma   90.00
#
_symmetry.space_group_name_H-M   'P 1'
#
loop_
_entity.id
_entity.type
_entity.pdbx_description
1 polymer ?
#
loop_
_entity_poly.entity_id
_entity_poly.type
_entity_poly.pdbx_seq_one_letter_code
_entity_poly.pdbx_strand_id
1 'polypeptide(L)'
;MFDIVDQFMLGPSLLVAPVTEPMLHGPDSTPLTDVPQFRTVYLPEGTDWFDFWTGERYRGGQRITAAAPLDRIPVFVRAGTILPLGPQVQHTEEDPWGPLELRIYPGADASFDLYEDAGDGYGYEAGEFAFVPIRWDDDAQTLTVQPREGDFAAVPAQRSLHPVVVSTSTSAISAPSDVSDAAISYDGTGDRWSATPAR
;
A
#
# COMPACT_ATOMS: atom_id res chain seq x y z
N MET A 1 6.93 22.11 12.25
CA MET A 1 7.33 22.66 10.94
C MET A 1 6.16 22.45 10.00
N PHE A 2 5.47 23.52 9.58
CA PHE A 2 4.20 23.43 8.83
C PHE A 2 4.32 23.87 7.36
N ASP A 3 5.51 24.27 6.90
CA ASP A 3 5.73 24.90 5.59
C ASP A 3 6.17 23.91 4.49
N ILE A 4 5.60 22.70 4.49
CA ILE A 4 5.87 21.70 3.45
C ILE A 4 4.76 21.79 2.41
N VAL A 5 5.11 22.13 1.18
CA VAL A 5 4.14 22.44 0.10
C VAL A 5 4.26 21.52 -1.11
N ASP A 6 5.23 20.61 -1.10
CA ASP A 6 5.69 19.82 -2.25
C ASP A 6 5.63 18.29 -2.01
N GLN A 7 4.95 17.87 -0.95
CA GLN A 7 4.62 16.48 -0.63
C GLN A 7 3.28 16.44 0.13
N PHE A 8 2.55 15.34 0.03
CA PHE A 8 1.23 15.18 0.65
C PHE A 8 0.94 13.73 1.02
N MET A 9 -0.03 13.53 1.90
CA MET A 9 -0.54 12.20 2.22
C MET A 9 -1.67 11.83 1.26
N LEU A 10 -1.57 10.68 0.60
CA LEU A 10 -2.67 10.03 -0.12
C LEU A 10 -3.26 8.96 0.80
N GLY A 11 -4.45 9.26 1.33
CA GLY A 11 -5.02 8.49 2.44
C GLY A 11 -4.14 8.54 3.70
N PRO A 12 -4.34 7.62 4.66
CA PRO A 12 -3.55 7.60 5.90
C PRO A 12 -2.13 7.05 5.71
N SER A 13 -1.89 6.32 4.60
CA SER A 13 -0.77 5.41 4.47
C SER A 13 0.38 5.94 3.62
N LEU A 14 0.10 6.62 2.51
CA LEU A 14 1.09 6.94 1.48
C LEU A 14 1.51 8.41 1.56
N LEU A 15 2.79 8.67 1.73
CA LEU A 15 3.40 9.98 1.51
C LEU A 15 3.93 10.03 0.08
N VAL A 16 3.39 10.96 -0.71
CA VAL A 16 3.75 11.15 -2.12
C VAL A 16 4.55 12.44 -2.26
N ALA A 17 5.69 12.38 -2.95
CA ALA A 17 6.56 13.53 -3.20
C ALA A 17 6.83 13.66 -4.73
N PRO A 18 5.92 14.31 -5.50
CA PRO A 18 6.03 14.40 -6.96
C PRO A 18 7.24 15.22 -7.46
N VAL A 19 7.95 14.79 -8.51
CA VAL A 19 8.98 15.64 -9.12
C VAL A 19 8.33 16.73 -9.96
N THR A 20 8.57 18.00 -9.61
CA THR A 20 7.97 19.16 -10.30
C THR A 20 8.98 20.01 -11.08
N GLU A 21 10.25 19.62 -11.06
CA GLU A 21 11.33 20.30 -11.78
C GLU A 21 11.95 19.36 -12.82
N PRO A 22 12.33 19.85 -14.02
CA PRO A 22 12.97 19.03 -15.04
C PRO A 22 14.33 18.50 -14.57
N MET A 23 14.55 17.19 -14.68
CA MET A 23 15.82 16.53 -14.28
C MET A 23 16.60 15.89 -15.44
N LEU A 24 15.96 15.65 -16.60
CA LEU A 24 16.63 15.03 -17.76
C LEU A 24 16.77 15.97 -18.95
N HIS A 25 15.71 16.72 -19.28
CA HIS A 25 15.70 17.62 -20.43
C HIS A 25 15.05 18.96 -20.06
N GLY A 26 15.67 20.06 -20.49
CA GLY A 26 15.13 21.41 -20.40
C GLY A 26 14.37 21.83 -21.66
N PRO A 27 14.24 23.14 -21.91
CA PRO A 27 13.67 23.66 -23.16
C PRO A 27 14.35 23.09 -24.40
N ASP A 28 13.57 22.93 -25.47
CA ASP A 28 14.01 22.39 -26.77
C ASP A 28 14.67 21.00 -26.70
N SER A 29 14.25 20.18 -25.72
CA SER A 29 14.81 18.85 -25.46
C SER A 29 16.31 18.86 -25.17
N THR A 30 16.84 19.95 -24.61
CA THR A 30 18.26 20.08 -24.27
C THR A 30 18.59 19.17 -23.08
N PRO A 31 19.52 18.21 -23.19
CA PRO A 31 19.88 17.34 -22.07
C PRO A 31 20.47 18.13 -20.89
N LEU A 32 20.07 17.77 -19.68
CA LEU A 32 20.61 18.30 -18.43
C LEU A 32 21.70 17.35 -17.93
N THR A 33 22.96 17.80 -17.89
CA THR A 33 24.12 16.95 -17.54
C THR A 33 24.48 16.95 -16.06
N ASP A 34 24.06 17.97 -15.32
CA ASP A 34 24.48 18.21 -13.93
C ASP A 34 23.30 18.30 -12.96
N VAL A 35 22.14 17.73 -13.34
CA VAL A 35 20.95 17.67 -12.50
C VAL A 35 20.76 16.26 -11.96
N PRO A 36 20.89 16.05 -10.65
CA PRO A 36 20.74 14.73 -10.05
C PRO A 36 19.27 14.29 -10.07
N GLN A 37 19.00 13.01 -10.36
CA GLN A 37 17.65 12.41 -10.36
C GLN A 37 17.20 12.05 -8.93
N PHE A 38 17.22 13.04 -8.05
CA PHE A 38 16.86 12.92 -6.64
C PHE A 38 16.14 14.18 -6.19
N ARG A 39 15.29 14.06 -5.16
CA ARG A 39 14.74 15.21 -4.46
C ARG A 39 14.80 15.04 -2.95
N THR A 40 14.84 16.16 -2.24
CA THR A 40 14.70 16.13 -0.79
C THR A 40 13.26 15.85 -0.41
N VAL A 41 13.05 14.91 0.52
CA VAL A 41 11.75 14.57 1.08
C VAL A 41 11.86 14.62 2.59
N TYR A 42 10.93 15.30 3.26
CA TYR A 42 10.82 15.23 4.72
C TYR A 42 9.92 14.06 5.10
N LEU A 43 10.43 13.15 5.91
CA LEU A 43 9.65 12.07 6.51
C LEU A 43 9.12 12.57 7.86
N PRO A 44 7.79 12.72 8.04
CA PRO A 44 7.23 13.17 9.31
C PRO A 44 7.65 12.31 10.50
N GLU A 45 7.89 12.94 11.64
CA GLU A 45 8.20 12.27 12.91
C GLU A 45 7.00 11.48 13.46
N GLY A 46 7.25 10.68 14.49
CA GLY A 46 6.23 9.89 15.19
C GLY A 46 5.96 8.50 14.61
N THR A 47 6.61 8.16 13.49
CA THR A 47 6.56 6.82 12.90
C THR A 47 7.76 6.61 11.98
N ASP A 48 8.00 5.36 11.61
CA ASP A 48 8.94 5.01 10.55
C ASP A 48 8.22 4.98 9.19
N TRP A 49 9.00 5.05 8.13
CA TRP A 49 8.53 5.12 6.76
C TRP A 49 9.27 4.09 5.91
N PHE A 50 8.58 3.51 4.95
CA PHE A 50 9.15 2.53 4.02
C PHE A 50 9.13 3.10 2.62
N ASP A 51 10.23 3.04 1.89
CA ASP A 51 10.21 3.31 0.46
C ASP A 51 9.31 2.27 -0.23
N PHE A 52 8.27 2.74 -0.94
CA PHE A 52 7.27 1.88 -1.58
C PHE A 52 7.88 0.95 -2.63
N TRP A 53 9.00 1.35 -3.24
CA TRP A 53 9.66 0.63 -4.31
C TRP A 53 10.67 -0.39 -3.78
N THR A 54 11.44 -0.03 -2.76
CA THR A 54 12.56 -0.89 -2.30
C THR A 54 12.24 -1.66 -1.02
N GLY A 55 11.21 -1.26 -0.27
CA GLY A 55 10.94 -1.77 1.07
C GLY A 55 11.95 -1.30 2.12
N GLU A 56 12.84 -0.37 1.78
CA GLU A 56 13.82 0.19 2.72
C GLU A 56 13.12 1.03 3.80
N ARG A 57 13.48 0.79 5.07
CA ARG A 57 12.91 1.48 6.23
C ARG A 57 13.76 2.68 6.64
N TYR A 58 13.08 3.80 6.86
CA TYR A 58 13.62 5.08 7.29
C TYR A 58 12.95 5.52 8.59
N ARG A 59 13.73 6.13 9.49
CA ARG A 59 13.16 6.81 10.66
C ARG A 59 12.42 8.08 10.24
N GLY A 60 11.32 8.41 10.91
CA GLY A 60 10.68 9.73 10.78
C GLY A 60 11.50 10.87 11.39
N GLY A 61 11.06 12.10 11.15
CA GLY A 61 11.64 13.33 11.71
C GLY A 61 12.89 13.83 10.98
N GLN A 62 13.14 13.35 9.76
CA GLN A 62 14.34 13.70 9.00
C GLN A 62 14.03 14.07 7.55
N ARG A 63 14.98 14.76 6.92
CA ARG A 63 14.99 14.93 5.47
C ARG A 63 15.93 13.91 4.85
N ILE A 64 15.47 13.26 3.80
CA ILE A 64 16.24 12.29 3.03
C ILE A 64 16.44 12.78 1.60
N THR A 65 17.48 12.26 0.94
CA THR A 65 17.67 12.40 -0.51
C THR A 65 17.04 11.20 -1.19
N ALA A 66 15.81 11.35 -1.67
CA ALA A 66 15.04 10.27 -2.29
C ALA A 66 15.37 10.16 -3.78
N ALA A 67 15.59 8.94 -4.27
CA ALA A 67 15.79 8.68 -5.70
C ALA A 67 14.49 8.95 -6.47
N ALA A 68 14.61 9.64 -7.60
CA ALA A 68 13.49 10.00 -8.46
C ALA A 68 13.86 9.78 -9.94
N PRO A 69 14.14 8.52 -10.35
CA PRO A 69 14.40 8.21 -11.74
C PRO A 69 13.15 8.49 -12.60
N LEU A 70 13.32 8.63 -13.91
CA LEU A 70 12.24 9.05 -14.81
C LEU A 70 10.97 8.19 -14.71
N ASP A 71 11.10 6.90 -14.44
CA ASP A 71 10.00 5.94 -14.38
C ASP A 71 9.26 5.91 -13.03
N ARG A 72 9.73 6.66 -12.01
CA ARG A 72 9.20 6.57 -10.64
C ARG A 72 9.20 7.91 -9.93
N ILE A 73 8.13 8.17 -9.21
CA ILE A 73 8.09 9.24 -8.21
C ILE A 73 8.42 8.68 -6.82
N PRO A 74 9.07 9.44 -5.92
CA PRO A 74 9.23 9.03 -4.54
C PRO A 74 7.88 8.85 -3.84
N VAL A 75 7.65 7.65 -3.29
CA VAL A 75 6.48 7.28 -2.50
C VAL A 75 6.97 6.53 -1.27
N PHE A 76 6.48 6.94 -0.10
CA PHE A 76 6.81 6.30 1.18
C PHE A 76 5.53 5.83 1.88
N VAL A 77 5.59 4.67 2.50
CA VAL A 77 4.47 4.07 3.24
C VAL A 77 4.74 4.17 4.72
N ARG A 78 3.74 4.65 5.47
CA ARG A 78 3.80 4.74 6.93
C ARG A 78 3.90 3.35 7.57
N ALA A 79 4.77 3.14 8.54
CA ALA A 79 4.75 1.94 9.39
C ALA A 79 3.39 1.79 10.09
N GLY A 80 2.93 0.55 10.29
CA GLY A 80 1.56 0.28 10.76
C GLY A 80 0.52 0.42 9.65
N THR A 81 0.88 0.04 8.42
CA THR A 81 -0.04 0.03 7.27
C THR A 81 -0.30 -1.40 6.81
N ILE A 82 -1.58 -1.70 6.55
CA ILE A 82 -2.00 -2.78 5.64
C ILE A 82 -2.44 -2.09 4.34
N LEU A 83 -1.78 -2.39 3.23
CA LEU A 83 -2.06 -1.83 1.91
C LEU A 83 -2.56 -2.95 0.98
N PRO A 84 -3.87 -3.04 0.71
CA PRO A 84 -4.41 -3.97 -0.26
C PRO A 84 -4.09 -3.53 -1.69
N LEU A 85 -3.61 -4.46 -2.51
CA LEU A 85 -3.38 -4.26 -3.95
C LEU A 85 -4.11 -5.35 -4.72
N GLY A 86 -4.93 -4.93 -5.69
CA GLY A 86 -5.62 -5.83 -6.60
C GLY A 86 -4.75 -6.27 -7.78
N PRO A 87 -5.26 -7.16 -8.63
CA PRO A 87 -4.57 -7.56 -9.84
C PRO A 87 -4.47 -6.40 -10.83
N GLN A 88 -3.57 -6.53 -11.80
CA GLN A 88 -3.54 -5.60 -12.92
C GLN A 88 -4.80 -5.79 -13.78
N VAL A 89 -5.63 -4.74 -13.85
CA VAL A 89 -6.85 -4.67 -14.68
C VAL A 89 -6.81 -3.42 -15.56
N GLN A 90 -7.58 -3.41 -16.64
CA GLN A 90 -7.73 -2.28 -17.57
C GLN A 90 -8.87 -1.34 -17.16
N HIS A 91 -9.85 -1.83 -16.41
CA HIS A 91 -10.95 -1.05 -15.83
C HIS A 91 -11.45 -1.67 -14.53
N THR A 92 -12.19 -0.90 -13.72
CA THR A 92 -12.63 -1.28 -12.38
C THR A 92 -13.57 -2.49 -12.34
N GLU A 93 -14.34 -2.70 -13.41
CA GLU A 93 -15.31 -3.80 -13.52
C GLU A 93 -14.73 -5.11 -14.10
N GLU A 94 -13.45 -5.15 -14.51
CA GLU A 94 -12.88 -6.32 -15.21
C GLU A 94 -12.76 -7.53 -14.28
N ASP A 95 -12.21 -7.30 -13.08
CA ASP A 95 -12.08 -8.29 -12.02
C ASP A 95 -12.28 -7.64 -10.65
N PRO A 96 -13.51 -7.19 -10.33
CA PRO A 96 -13.81 -6.47 -9.08
C PRO A 96 -13.51 -7.32 -7.84
N TRP A 97 -13.43 -8.63 -8.02
CA TRP A 97 -13.31 -9.62 -6.96
C TRP A 97 -11.99 -10.40 -6.99
N GLY A 98 -11.02 -9.92 -7.77
CA GLY A 98 -9.73 -10.56 -7.94
C GLY A 98 -8.95 -10.74 -6.62
N PRO A 99 -7.88 -11.55 -6.65
CA PRO A 99 -7.04 -11.78 -5.48
C PRO A 99 -6.46 -10.45 -4.96
N LEU A 100 -6.31 -10.33 -3.65
CA LEU A 100 -5.65 -9.17 -3.03
C LEU A 100 -4.29 -9.55 -2.46
N GLU A 101 -3.27 -8.79 -2.81
CA GLU A 101 -2.04 -8.74 -2.03
C GLU A 101 -2.24 -7.79 -0.85
N LEU A 102 -2.00 -8.27 0.38
CA LEU A 102 -2.09 -7.47 1.59
C LEU A 102 -0.68 -7.14 2.06
N ARG A 103 -0.14 -6.01 1.61
CA ARG A 103 1.20 -5.57 2.04
C ARG A 103 1.15 -5.00 3.44
N ILE A 104 1.89 -5.61 4.34
CA ILE A 104 1.99 -5.24 5.74
C ILE A 104 3.33 -4.52 5.91
N TYR A 105 3.28 -3.26 6.33
CA TYR A 105 4.44 -2.44 6.64
C TYR A 105 4.63 -2.43 8.17
N PRO A 106 5.53 -3.27 8.72
CA PRO A 106 5.62 -3.53 10.16
C PRO A 106 6.24 -2.36 10.93
N GLY A 107 6.26 -2.44 12.25
CA GLY A 107 6.78 -1.42 13.16
C GLY A 107 5.72 -0.68 13.97
N ALA A 108 4.44 -1.02 13.77
CA ALA A 108 3.30 -0.65 14.60
C ALA A 108 2.10 -1.55 14.22
N ASP A 109 1.15 -1.67 15.13
CA ASP A 109 -0.15 -2.28 14.83
C ASP A 109 -0.82 -1.56 13.65
N ALA A 110 -1.59 -2.30 12.87
CA ALA A 110 -2.29 -1.76 11.71
C ALA A 110 -3.75 -2.20 11.66
N SER A 111 -4.59 -1.35 11.10
CA SER A 111 -6.00 -1.64 10.84
C SER A 111 -6.39 -1.14 9.47
N PHE A 112 -7.10 -1.97 8.72
CA PHE A 112 -7.72 -1.59 7.45
C PHE A 112 -9.09 -2.23 7.36
N ASP A 113 -10.12 -1.46 7.05
CA ASP A 113 -11.47 -1.98 6.81
C ASP A 113 -11.72 -1.95 5.31
N LEU A 114 -11.68 -3.13 4.68
CA LEU A 114 -11.89 -3.26 3.24
C LEU A 114 -13.37 -3.06 2.94
N TYR A 115 -13.68 -1.91 2.35
CA TYR A 115 -15.02 -1.55 1.90
C TYR A 115 -15.28 -2.09 0.49
N GLU A 116 -16.44 -2.68 0.29
CA GLU A 116 -16.89 -3.22 -0.99
C GLU A 116 -18.39 -2.95 -1.20
N ASP A 117 -18.74 -2.47 -2.39
CA ASP A 117 -20.12 -2.29 -2.84
C ASP A 117 -20.22 -2.60 -4.35
N ALA A 118 -21.33 -2.22 -4.99
CA ALA A 118 -21.53 -2.45 -6.41
C ALA A 118 -20.56 -1.63 -7.30
N GLY A 119 -19.93 -0.58 -6.77
CA GLY A 119 -19.10 0.35 -7.54
C GLY A 119 -19.91 1.33 -8.41
N ASP A 120 -21.19 1.07 -8.62
CA ASP A 120 -22.13 1.90 -9.35
C ASP A 120 -23.48 2.07 -8.63
N GLY A 121 -24.19 3.15 -8.96
CA GLY A 121 -25.50 3.44 -8.37
C GLY A 121 -25.46 3.93 -6.92
N TYR A 122 -26.56 3.69 -6.18
CA TYR A 122 -26.82 4.22 -4.84
C TYR A 122 -27.17 3.14 -3.81
N GLY A 123 -26.92 1.85 -4.10
CA GLY A 123 -27.25 0.74 -3.19
C GLY A 123 -26.62 0.92 -1.81
N TYR A 124 -25.43 1.52 -1.74
CA TYR A 124 -24.75 1.82 -0.48
C TYR A 124 -25.57 2.72 0.45
N GLU A 125 -26.43 3.61 -0.07
CA GLU A 125 -27.32 4.46 0.74
C GLU A 125 -28.42 3.65 1.43
N ALA A 126 -28.77 2.50 0.85
CA ALA A 126 -29.72 1.53 1.41
C ALA A 126 -29.04 0.46 2.29
N GLY A 127 -27.71 0.51 2.46
CA GLY A 127 -26.94 -0.46 3.23
C GLY A 127 -26.36 -1.62 2.43
N GLU A 128 -26.42 -1.57 1.10
CA GLU A 128 -25.89 -2.61 0.20
C GLU A 128 -24.37 -2.46 0.02
N PHE A 129 -23.62 -2.62 1.11
CA PHE A 129 -22.16 -2.65 1.13
C PHE A 129 -21.67 -3.67 2.17
N ALA A 130 -20.40 -4.03 2.08
CA ALA A 130 -19.72 -4.88 3.04
C ALA A 130 -18.39 -4.26 3.51
N PHE A 131 -18.00 -4.61 4.73
CA PHE A 131 -16.69 -4.37 5.27
C PHE A 131 -16.02 -5.70 5.61
N VAL A 132 -14.73 -5.82 5.33
CA VAL A 132 -13.87 -6.88 5.88
C VAL A 132 -12.81 -6.21 6.75
N PRO A 133 -12.95 -6.29 8.09
CA PRO A 133 -11.96 -5.72 8.98
C PRO A 133 -10.67 -6.56 8.99
N ILE A 134 -9.53 -5.96 8.64
CA ILE A 134 -8.21 -6.59 8.64
C ILE A 134 -7.34 -5.91 9.69
N ARG A 135 -6.66 -6.70 10.53
CA ARG A 135 -5.86 -6.23 11.67
C ARG A 135 -4.49 -6.87 11.67
N TRP A 136 -3.46 -6.09 11.96
CA TRP A 136 -2.09 -6.55 12.18
C TRP A 136 -1.70 -6.24 13.62
N ASP A 137 -1.23 -7.27 14.32
CA ASP A 137 -0.55 -7.17 15.61
C ASP A 137 0.96 -7.27 15.35
N ASP A 138 1.69 -6.18 15.59
CA ASP A 138 3.11 -6.10 15.26
C ASP A 138 3.98 -6.87 16.24
N ASP A 139 3.60 -6.93 17.52
CA ASP A 139 4.34 -7.71 18.51
C ASP A 139 4.21 -9.21 18.25
N ALA A 140 2.99 -9.66 17.91
CA ALA A 140 2.70 -11.06 17.60
C ALA A 140 2.97 -11.45 16.14
N GLN A 141 3.31 -10.48 15.28
CA GLN A 141 3.50 -10.65 13.84
C GLN A 141 2.34 -11.45 13.19
N THR A 142 1.11 -11.07 13.54
CA THR A 142 -0.09 -11.82 13.16
C THR A 142 -1.11 -10.92 12.45
N LEU A 143 -1.54 -11.36 11.27
CA LEU A 143 -2.64 -10.78 10.51
C LEU A 143 -3.94 -11.52 10.82
N THR A 144 -4.97 -10.77 11.21
CA THR A 144 -6.33 -11.28 11.40
C THR A 144 -7.24 -10.66 10.37
N VAL A 145 -7.91 -11.50 9.57
CA VAL A 145 -8.99 -11.10 8.67
C VAL A 145 -10.30 -11.44 9.37
N GLN A 146 -11.07 -10.45 9.78
CA GLN A 146 -12.27 -10.67 10.59
C GLN A 146 -13.46 -11.13 9.73
N PRO A 147 -14.55 -11.64 10.36
CA PRO A 147 -15.77 -11.92 9.63
C PRO A 147 -16.28 -10.69 8.87
N ARG A 148 -16.88 -10.93 7.71
CA ARG A 148 -17.47 -9.87 6.89
C ARG A 148 -18.65 -9.26 7.61
N GLU A 149 -18.74 -7.94 7.56
CA GLU A 149 -19.85 -7.16 8.10
C GLU A 149 -20.61 -6.49 6.93
N GLY A 150 -21.91 -6.23 7.09
CA GLY A 150 -22.75 -5.61 6.06
C GLY A 150 -23.59 -6.62 5.25
N ASP A 151 -24.39 -6.10 4.33
CA ASP A 151 -25.39 -6.87 3.57
C ASP A 151 -25.25 -6.58 2.07
N PHE A 152 -24.14 -7.04 1.50
CA PHE A 152 -23.91 -6.96 0.06
C PHE A 152 -23.75 -8.36 -0.55
N ALA A 153 -24.83 -8.83 -1.18
CA ALA A 153 -24.95 -10.20 -1.68
C ALA A 153 -24.05 -10.52 -2.88
N ALA A 154 -23.53 -9.52 -3.59
CA ALA A 154 -22.69 -9.72 -4.77
C ALA A 154 -21.21 -9.98 -4.45
N VAL A 155 -20.78 -9.77 -3.20
CA VAL A 155 -19.41 -10.11 -2.79
C VAL A 155 -19.25 -11.64 -2.86
N PRO A 156 -18.21 -12.16 -3.51
CA PRO A 156 -18.03 -13.59 -3.68
C PRO A 156 -17.97 -14.33 -2.34
N ALA A 157 -18.41 -15.59 -2.38
CA ALA A 157 -18.32 -16.49 -1.23
C ALA A 157 -16.88 -16.82 -0.84
N GLN A 158 -15.92 -16.71 -1.76
CA GLN A 158 -14.50 -16.93 -1.48
C GLN A 158 -13.64 -15.87 -2.18
N ARG A 159 -12.54 -15.48 -1.52
CA ARG A 159 -11.52 -14.61 -2.10
C ARG A 159 -10.13 -15.06 -1.66
N SER A 160 -9.17 -15.01 -2.59
CA SER A 160 -7.76 -15.26 -2.28
C SER A 160 -7.09 -14.00 -1.74
N LEU A 161 -6.46 -14.09 -0.58
CA LEU A 161 -5.66 -13.03 0.02
C LEU A 161 -4.21 -13.49 0.15
N HIS A 162 -3.27 -12.63 -0.23
CA HIS A 162 -1.83 -12.90 -0.25
C HIS A 162 -1.14 -11.93 0.70
N PRO A 163 -1.04 -12.25 2.00
CA PRO A 163 -0.35 -11.39 2.95
C PRO A 163 1.16 -11.38 2.67
N VAL A 164 1.76 -10.19 2.70
CA VAL A 164 3.20 -9.99 2.47
C VAL A 164 3.72 -9.00 3.50
N VAL A 165 4.65 -9.44 4.37
CA VAL A 165 5.37 -8.52 5.28
C VAL A 165 6.53 -7.89 4.52
N VAL A 166 6.50 -6.56 4.39
CA VAL A 166 7.46 -5.81 3.60
C VAL A 166 8.82 -5.75 4.30
N SER A 167 9.87 -6.05 3.55
CA SER A 167 11.28 -5.95 3.97
C SER A 167 12.17 -5.69 2.75
N THR A 168 13.44 -5.33 2.95
CA THR A 168 14.39 -5.15 1.83
C THR A 168 14.69 -6.44 1.05
N SER A 169 14.42 -7.62 1.63
CA SER A 169 14.54 -8.92 0.94
C SER A 169 13.28 -9.27 0.14
N THR A 170 12.14 -8.73 0.53
CA THR A 170 10.86 -8.88 -0.16
C THR A 170 10.60 -7.60 -0.93
N SER A 171 11.29 -7.41 -2.05
CA SER A 171 11.14 -6.20 -2.90
C SER A 171 9.67 -5.82 -3.03
N ALA A 172 9.34 -4.58 -2.68
CA ALA A 172 7.98 -4.06 -2.66
C ALA A 172 7.36 -3.84 -4.06
N ILE A 173 7.93 -4.40 -5.13
CA ILE A 173 7.41 -4.29 -6.50
C ILE A 173 7.40 -5.64 -7.22
N SER A 174 7.65 -6.75 -6.51
CA SER A 174 7.26 -8.03 -7.08
C SER A 174 5.77 -7.93 -7.40
N ALA A 175 5.39 -8.25 -8.64
CA ALA A 175 3.98 -8.37 -8.99
C ALA A 175 3.30 -9.34 -8.01
N PRO A 176 1.97 -9.22 -7.77
CA PRO A 176 1.23 -10.07 -6.82
C PRO A 176 1.40 -11.59 -7.00
N SER A 177 2.08 -12.02 -8.07
CA SER A 177 2.36 -13.41 -8.43
C SER A 177 3.69 -14.00 -7.93
N ASP A 178 4.65 -13.23 -7.40
CA ASP A 178 6.02 -13.74 -7.11
C ASP A 178 6.40 -13.89 -5.61
N VAL A 179 5.51 -13.53 -4.68
CA VAL A 179 5.78 -13.70 -3.23
C VAL A 179 5.09 -14.98 -2.72
N SER A 180 5.90 -15.99 -2.43
CA SER A 180 5.49 -17.34 -2.02
C SER A 180 5.07 -17.43 -0.54
N ASP A 181 4.25 -16.50 -0.07
CA ASP A 181 3.59 -16.64 1.23
C ASP A 181 2.22 -17.30 1.04
N ALA A 182 1.87 -18.21 1.96
CA ALA A 182 0.69 -19.06 1.84
C ALA A 182 -0.59 -18.21 1.68
N ALA A 183 -1.24 -18.32 0.51
CA ALA A 183 -2.50 -17.65 0.24
C ALA A 183 -3.57 -18.09 1.27
N ILE A 184 -4.35 -17.11 1.73
CA ILE A 184 -5.52 -17.32 2.59
C ILE A 184 -6.74 -17.45 1.66
N SER A 185 -7.49 -18.53 1.77
CA SER A 185 -8.80 -18.65 1.13
C SER A 185 -9.86 -18.13 2.09
N TYR A 186 -10.24 -16.86 1.94
CA TYR A 186 -11.19 -16.20 2.83
C TYR A 186 -12.63 -16.43 2.37
N ASP A 187 -13.48 -16.98 3.24
CA ASP A 187 -14.87 -17.33 2.93
C ASP A 187 -15.93 -16.38 3.54
N GLY A 188 -15.50 -15.28 4.18
CA GLY A 188 -16.39 -14.35 4.88
C GLY A 188 -16.58 -14.63 6.37
N THR A 189 -16.16 -15.79 6.89
CA THR A 189 -16.39 -16.17 8.31
C THR A 189 -15.25 -15.81 9.26
N GLY A 190 -14.19 -15.19 8.74
CA GLY A 190 -13.00 -14.79 9.48
C GLY A 190 -11.87 -15.82 9.36
N ASP A 191 -10.63 -15.35 9.26
CA ASP A 191 -9.42 -16.17 9.14
C ASP A 191 -8.24 -15.51 9.88
N ARG A 192 -7.23 -16.31 10.24
CA ARG A 192 -6.00 -15.83 10.87
C ARG A 192 -4.78 -16.37 10.15
N TRP A 193 -3.84 -15.48 9.90
CA TRP A 193 -2.56 -15.80 9.30
C TRP A 193 -1.44 -15.21 10.14
N SER A 194 -0.42 -16.00 10.42
CA SER A 194 0.77 -15.53 11.13
C SER A 194 1.95 -15.55 10.17
N ALA A 195 2.75 -14.48 10.20
CA ALA A 195 3.97 -14.45 9.43
C ALA A 195 4.89 -15.57 9.94
N THR A 196 5.43 -16.37 9.02
CA THR A 196 6.53 -17.26 9.40
C THR A 196 7.77 -16.38 9.53
N PRO A 197 8.47 -16.35 10.68
CA PRO A 197 9.66 -15.53 10.81
C PRO A 197 10.66 -15.90 9.72
N ALA A 198 11.13 -14.89 8.98
CA ALA A 198 12.22 -15.06 8.02
C ALA A 198 13.43 -15.65 8.77
N ARG A 199 13.92 -16.80 8.29
CA ARG A 199 15.09 -17.48 8.85
C ARG A 199 16.39 -16.75 8.53
#